data_AF-A0A6J0J3V9-F1
#
_entry.id   AF-A0A6J0J3V9-F1
#
_cell.length_a   1.000
_cell.length_b   1.000
_cell.length_c   1.000
_cell.angle_alpha   90.00
_cell.angle_beta   90.00
_cell.angle_gamma   90.00
#
_symmetry.space_group_name_H-M   'P 1'
#
loop_
_entity.id
_entity.type
_entity.pdbx_description
1 polymer ?
#
loop_
_entity_poly.entity_id
_entity_poly.type
_entity_poly.pdbx_seq_one_letter_code
_entity_poly.pdbx_strand_id
1 'polypeptide(L)'
;MSAHMLWYEEVEDDYEREDVQKKTFTKWINAQFAKFGRRYIEDLFNDFRDGRRLLELLECLTGQKIAKEKGSTRVHALNNVNKALQVLQRNNVDLVNIGSSDIVDGNHKLTLGLIWNIILHWQ
;
A
#
# COMPACT_ATOMS: atom_id res chain seq x y z
N MET A 1 10.46 -4.68 -37.01
CA MET A 1 9.40 -4.47 -36.00
C MET A 1 9.01 -3.00 -36.02
N SER A 2 7.71 -2.68 -35.87
CA SER A 2 7.19 -1.30 -35.93
C SER A 2 7.18 -0.66 -34.54
N ALA A 3 7.33 0.68 -34.45
CA ALA A 3 7.24 1.42 -33.20
C ALA A 3 5.95 1.11 -32.43
N HIS A 4 4.82 0.95 -33.13
CA HIS A 4 3.55 0.56 -32.53
C HIS A 4 3.65 -0.76 -31.74
N MET A 5 4.37 -1.75 -32.26
CA MET A 5 4.53 -3.07 -31.62
C MET A 5 5.41 -2.98 -30.36
N LEU A 6 6.47 -2.16 -30.40
CA LEU A 6 7.33 -1.94 -29.23
C LEU A 6 6.59 -1.26 -28.07
N TRP A 7 5.70 -0.30 -28.37
CA TRP A 7 4.85 0.33 -27.36
C TRP A 7 3.90 -0.67 -26.69
N TYR A 8 3.34 -1.63 -27.43
CA TYR A 8 2.51 -2.68 -26.83
C TYR A 8 3.31 -3.63 -25.95
N GLU A 9 4.48 -4.10 -26.42
CA GLU A 9 5.35 -4.98 -25.65
C GLU A 9 5.84 -4.32 -24.34
N GLU A 10 6.21 -3.04 -24.38
CA GLU A 10 6.63 -2.28 -23.20
C GLU A 10 5.48 -2.09 -22.19
N VAL A 11 4.28 -1.80 -22.70
CA VAL A 11 3.07 -1.67 -21.87
C VAL A 11 2.70 -3.02 -21.24
N GLU A 12 2.77 -4.12 -21.99
CA GLU A 12 2.49 -5.46 -21.47
C GLU A 12 3.49 -5.88 -20.38
N ASP A 13 4.79 -5.62 -20.56
CA ASP A 13 5.83 -5.91 -19.57
C ASP A 13 5.63 -5.10 -18.27
N ASP A 14 5.19 -3.84 -18.36
CA ASP A 14 4.89 -3.02 -17.17
C ASP A 14 3.69 -3.59 -16.38
N TYR A 15 2.62 -4.00 -17.07
CA TYR A 15 1.47 -4.64 -16.43
C TYR A 15 1.80 -5.99 -15.80
N GLU A 16 2.62 -6.82 -16.46
CA GLU A 16 3.05 -8.10 -15.91
C GLU A 16 3.87 -7.92 -14.62
N ARG A 17 4.80 -6.97 -14.63
CA ARG A 17 5.60 -6.62 -13.44
C ARG A 17 4.72 -6.08 -12.32
N GLU A 18 3.74 -5.23 -12.62
CA GLU A 18 2.78 -4.71 -11.64
C GLU A 18 2.00 -5.86 -10.98
N ASP A 19 1.50 -6.81 -11.75
CA ASP A 19 0.72 -7.95 -11.24
C ASP A 19 1.57 -8.89 -10.37
N VAL A 20 2.83 -9.15 -10.77
CA VAL A 20 3.77 -9.94 -9.97
C VAL A 20 4.08 -9.25 -8.64
N GLN A 21 4.33 -7.93 -8.65
CA GLN A 21 4.55 -7.16 -7.42
C GLN A 21 3.31 -7.17 -6.53
N LYS A 22 2.12 -6.90 -7.09
CA LYS A 22 0.85 -6.94 -6.39
C LYS A 22 0.65 -8.27 -5.68
N LYS A 23 0.78 -9.39 -6.39
CA LYS A 23 0.62 -10.75 -5.82
C LYS A 23 1.62 -11.01 -4.69
N THR A 24 2.87 -10.61 -4.90
CA THR A 24 3.96 -10.81 -3.92
C THR A 24 3.71 -10.00 -2.65
N PHE A 25 3.37 -8.72 -2.79
CA PHE A 25 3.12 -7.81 -1.68
C PHE A 25 1.85 -8.19 -0.92
N THR A 26 0.76 -8.56 -1.62
CA THR A 26 -0.46 -9.08 -0.98
C THR A 26 -0.17 -10.31 -0.13
N LYS A 27 0.64 -11.25 -0.61
CA LYS A 27 1.04 -12.44 0.17
C LYS A 27 1.83 -12.04 1.42
N TRP A 28 2.79 -11.12 1.29
CA TRP A 28 3.58 -10.65 2.43
C TRP A 28 2.71 -9.96 3.47
N ILE A 29 1.80 -9.07 3.06
CA ILE A 29 0.85 -8.38 3.95
C ILE A 29 -0.02 -9.39 4.69
N ASN A 30 -0.60 -10.35 3.96
CA ASN A 30 -1.45 -11.37 4.57
C ASN A 30 -0.68 -12.29 5.52
N ALA A 31 0.62 -12.52 5.29
CA ALA A 31 1.48 -13.22 6.24
C ALA A 31 1.68 -12.42 7.54
N GLN A 32 1.79 -11.08 7.47
CA GLN A 32 1.81 -10.25 8.68
C GLN A 32 0.46 -10.28 9.39
N PHE A 33 -0.65 -10.14 8.66
CA PHE A 33 -1.99 -10.21 9.25
C PHE A 33 -2.30 -11.56 9.91
N ALA A 34 -1.83 -12.67 9.34
CA ALA A 34 -2.00 -14.00 9.92
C ALA A 34 -1.38 -14.11 11.32
N LYS A 35 -0.19 -13.54 11.54
CA LYS A 35 0.52 -13.56 12.83
C LYS A 35 -0.28 -12.91 13.96
N PHE A 36 -1.15 -11.96 13.64
CA PHE A 36 -1.93 -11.19 14.61
C PHE A 36 -3.45 -11.44 14.51
N GLY A 37 -3.87 -12.49 13.79
CA GLY A 37 -5.28 -12.85 13.64
C GLY A 37 -6.13 -11.77 12.97
N ARG A 38 -5.54 -11.01 12.02
CA ARG A 38 -6.26 -9.98 11.24
C ARG A 38 -6.86 -10.60 9.98
N ARG A 39 -7.99 -10.04 9.53
CA ARG A 39 -8.60 -10.42 8.25
C ARG A 39 -7.60 -10.14 7.12
N TYR A 40 -7.62 -10.96 6.06
CA TYR A 40 -6.78 -10.78 4.88
C TYR A 40 -7.32 -9.71 3.94
N ILE A 41 -6.41 -9.09 3.18
CA ILE A 41 -6.77 -8.30 2.01
C ILE A 41 -6.82 -9.20 0.78
N GLU A 42 -7.69 -8.84 -0.15
CA GLU A 42 -7.93 -9.54 -1.41
C GLU A 42 -7.38 -8.70 -2.57
N ASP A 43 -7.59 -7.38 -2.54
CA ASP A 43 -7.11 -6.47 -3.56
C ASP A 43 -6.32 -5.31 -2.96
N LEU A 44 -4.99 -5.36 -3.14
CA LEU A 44 -4.07 -4.35 -2.61
C LEU A 44 -4.46 -2.92 -2.98
N PHE A 45 -4.92 -2.69 -4.21
CA PHE A 45 -5.18 -1.34 -4.72
C PHE A 45 -6.51 -0.76 -4.23
N ASN A 46 -7.43 -1.61 -3.78
CA ASN A 46 -8.74 -1.20 -3.28
C ASN A 46 -8.80 -1.24 -1.75
N ASP A 47 -8.27 -2.28 -1.12
CA ASP A 47 -8.41 -2.52 0.32
C ASP A 47 -7.61 -1.53 1.19
N PHE A 48 -6.64 -0.80 0.60
CA PHE A 48 -5.84 0.20 1.30
C PHE A 48 -6.35 1.63 1.16
N ARG A 49 -7.32 1.88 0.27
CA ARG A 49 -7.78 3.24 -0.07
C ARG A 49 -8.44 3.97 1.09
N ASP A 50 -9.08 3.26 2.03
CA ASP A 50 -9.69 3.87 3.22
C ASP A 50 -8.69 4.12 4.37
N GLY A 51 -7.45 3.66 4.18
CA GLY A 51 -6.33 3.75 5.13
C GLY A 51 -6.42 2.83 6.35
N ARG A 52 -7.53 2.13 6.60
CA ARG A 52 -7.71 1.34 7.83
C ARG A 52 -6.84 0.10 7.85
N ARG A 53 -6.75 -0.60 6.72
CA ARG A 53 -5.93 -1.81 6.58
C ARG A 53 -4.44 -1.47 6.58
N LEU A 54 -4.06 -0.33 6.02
CA LEU A 54 -2.70 0.19 6.15
C LEU A 54 -2.35 0.48 7.61
N LEU A 55 -3.24 1.13 8.36
CA LEU A 55 -3.04 1.33 9.81
C LEU A 55 -2.94 0.00 10.56
N GLU A 56 -3.78 -0.99 10.24
CA GLU A 56 -3.68 -2.35 10.83
C GLU A 56 -2.34 -3.02 10.57
N LEU A 57 -1.80 -2.87 9.36
CA LEU A 57 -0.48 -3.39 9.01
C LEU A 57 0.59 -2.74 9.90
N LEU A 58 0.54 -1.41 10.07
CA LEU A 58 1.47 -0.70 10.93
C LEU A 58 1.30 -1.06 12.41
N GLU A 59 0.08 -1.32 12.89
CA GLU A 59 -0.13 -1.85 14.24
C GLU A 59 0.56 -3.21 14.43
N CYS A 60 0.51 -4.08 13.41
CA CYS A 60 1.18 -5.39 13.44
C CYS A 60 2.71 -5.25 13.43
N LEU A 61 3.26 -4.31 12.65
CA LEU A 61 4.71 -4.13 12.49
C LEU A 61 5.35 -3.38 13.67
N THR A 62 4.66 -2.37 14.21
CA THR A 62 5.19 -1.52 15.29
C THR A 62 4.83 -2.02 16.68
N GLY A 63 3.82 -2.89 16.79
CA GLY A 63 3.23 -3.30 18.07
C GLY A 63 2.44 -2.19 18.77
N GLN A 64 2.28 -1.01 18.15
CA GLN A 64 1.56 0.12 18.73
C GLN A 64 0.10 0.13 18.24
N LYS A 65 -0.84 0.45 19.14
CA LYS A 65 -2.22 0.69 18.74
C LYS A 65 -2.36 2.06 18.08
N ILE A 66 -3.09 2.12 16.97
CA ILE A 66 -3.27 3.34 16.19
C ILE A 66 -4.76 3.62 16.01
N ALA A 67 -5.22 4.80 16.44
CA ALA A 67 -6.62 5.19 16.32
C ALA A 67 -7.03 5.37 14.84
N LYS A 68 -8.18 4.79 14.45
CA LYS A 68 -8.72 4.81 13.09
C LYS A 68 -10.00 5.66 13.05
N GLU A 69 -10.14 6.51 12.04
CA GLU A 69 -11.38 7.20 11.73
C GLU A 69 -12.44 6.20 11.25
N LYS A 70 -13.65 6.30 11.82
CA LYS A 70 -14.75 5.35 11.59
C LYS A 70 -15.69 5.75 10.45
N GLY A 71 -15.59 6.98 9.92
CA GLY A 71 -16.40 7.43 8.79
C GLY A 71 -15.96 6.84 7.45
N SER A 72 -16.83 6.96 6.44
CA SER A 72 -16.65 6.43 5.09
C SER A 72 -16.40 7.51 4.02
N THR A 73 -16.39 8.79 4.40
CA THR A 73 -16.11 9.87 3.43
C THR A 73 -14.63 9.91 3.05
N ARG A 74 -14.31 10.48 1.90
CA ARG A 74 -12.91 10.67 1.43
C ARG A 74 -12.03 11.40 2.46
N VAL A 75 -12.60 12.31 3.25
CA VAL A 75 -11.87 13.01 4.32
C VAL A 75 -11.40 12.03 5.41
N HIS A 76 -12.23 11.07 5.81
CA HIS A 76 -11.83 10.05 6.79
C HIS A 76 -10.73 9.15 6.24
N ALA A 77 -10.83 8.77 4.96
CA ALA A 77 -9.80 7.99 4.27
C ALA A 77 -8.45 8.74 4.24
N LEU A 78 -8.46 10.01 3.83
CA LEU A 78 -7.26 10.87 3.85
C LEU A 78 -6.67 11.00 5.25
N ASN A 79 -7.49 11.18 6.28
CA ASN A 79 -7.03 11.26 7.66
C ASN A 79 -6.38 9.96 8.14
N ASN A 80 -6.94 8.80 7.79
CA ASN A 80 -6.35 7.51 8.09
C ASN A 80 -5.01 7.30 7.39
N VAL A 81 -4.95 7.57 6.08
CA VAL A 81 -3.71 7.42 5.30
C VAL A 81 -2.65 8.41 5.78
N ASN A 82 -2.99 9.68 5.99
CA ASN A 82 -2.06 10.68 6.55
C ASN A 82 -1.46 10.21 7.89
N LYS A 83 -2.28 9.62 8.76
CA LYS A 83 -1.80 9.06 10.03
C LYS A 83 -0.83 7.90 9.81
N ALA A 84 -1.10 7.03 8.84
CA ALA A 84 -0.18 5.95 8.48
C ALA A 84 1.16 6.49 7.98
N LEU A 85 1.14 7.49 7.09
CA LEU A 85 2.36 8.15 6.58
C LEU A 85 3.16 8.81 7.72
N GLN A 86 2.49 9.46 8.68
CA GLN A 86 3.16 10.01 9.87
C GLN A 86 3.81 8.94 10.74
N VAL A 87 3.17 7.77 10.90
CA VAL A 87 3.77 6.65 11.64
C VAL A 87 5.01 6.15 10.91
N LEU A 88 4.96 6.03 9.59
CA LEU A 88 6.10 5.63 8.76
C LEU A 88 7.28 6.60 8.89
N GLN A 89 7.02 7.91 8.79
CA GLN A 89 8.05 8.94 8.98
C GLN A 89 8.69 8.88 10.37
N ARG A 90 7.90 8.68 11.43
CA ARG A 90 8.43 8.53 12.80
C ARG A 90 9.30 7.27 12.98
N ASN A 91 9.12 6.27 12.14
CA ASN A 91 9.95 5.07 12.09
C ASN A 91 11.07 5.18 11.05
N ASN A 92 11.37 6.36 10.50
CA ASN A 92 12.43 6.60 9.51
C ASN A 92 12.24 5.85 8.18
N VAL A 93 10.99 5.65 7.76
CA VAL A 93 10.68 5.15 6.41
C VAL A 93 10.64 6.31 5.43
N ASP A 94 11.32 6.16 4.30
CA ASP A 94 11.32 7.16 3.23
C ASP A 94 10.00 7.13 2.44
N LEU A 95 9.46 8.30 2.13
CA LEU A 95 8.18 8.49 1.46
C LEU A 95 8.29 9.43 0.25
N VAL A 96 9.47 9.52 -0.39
CA VAL A 96 9.68 10.42 -1.55
C VAL A 96 8.52 10.33 -2.55
N ASN A 97 7.83 11.46 -2.74
CA ASN A 97 6.71 11.64 -3.66
C ASN A 97 5.46 10.78 -3.37
N ILE A 98 5.24 10.34 -2.13
CA ILE A 98 4.01 9.62 -1.75
C ILE A 98 3.17 10.48 -0.80
N GLY A 99 2.02 10.95 -1.29
CA GLY A 99 1.00 11.64 -0.52
C GLY A 99 -0.19 10.74 -0.18
N SER A 100 -1.05 11.20 0.74
CA SER A 100 -2.24 10.43 1.13
C SER A 100 -3.29 10.34 0.02
N SER A 101 -3.42 11.38 -0.81
CA SER A 101 -4.30 11.37 -1.97
C SER A 101 -3.95 10.25 -2.95
N ASP A 102 -2.66 9.96 -3.12
CA ASP A 102 -2.22 8.92 -4.06
C ASP A 102 -2.75 7.54 -3.67
N ILE A 103 -2.78 7.25 -2.37
CA ILE A 103 -3.33 5.98 -1.86
C ILE A 103 -4.85 5.99 -1.88
N VAL A 104 -5.48 7.08 -1.44
CA VAL A 104 -6.95 7.18 -1.39
C VAL A 104 -7.57 7.14 -2.78
N ASP A 105 -6.91 7.75 -3.77
CA ASP A 105 -7.41 7.83 -5.14
C ASP A 105 -7.00 6.59 -5.98
N GLY A 106 -6.15 5.71 -5.44
CA GLY A 106 -5.85 4.40 -6.02
C GLY A 106 -4.71 4.42 -7.04
N ASN A 107 -3.69 5.24 -6.85
CA ASN A 107 -2.49 5.23 -7.69
C ASN A 107 -1.70 3.94 -7.44
N HIS A 108 -1.73 3.00 -8.38
CA HIS A 108 -1.10 1.67 -8.24
C HIS A 108 0.40 1.78 -8.01
N LYS A 109 1.11 2.56 -8.84
CA LYS A 109 2.55 2.75 -8.76
C LYS A 109 3.00 3.28 -7.40
N LEU A 110 2.32 4.31 -6.89
CA LEU A 110 2.66 4.89 -5.59
C LEU A 110 2.21 4.00 -4.42
N THR A 111 1.14 3.23 -4.59
CA THR A 111 0.73 2.19 -3.62
C THR A 111 1.78 1.09 -3.52
N LEU A 112 2.27 0.57 -4.65
CA LEU A 112 3.34 -0.41 -4.69
C LEU A 112 4.64 0.14 -4.10
N GLY A 113 5.00 1.39 -4.44
CA GLY A 113 6.17 2.07 -3.87
C GLY A 113 6.07 2.22 -2.34
N LEU A 114 4.90 2.58 -1.82
CA LEU A 114 4.68 2.65 -0.38
C LEU A 114 4.88 1.29 0.29
N ILE A 115 4.27 0.22 -0.25
CA ILE A 115 4.37 -1.10 0.35
C ILE A 115 5.78 -1.66 0.23
N TRP A 116 6.47 -1.40 -0.87
CA TRP A 116 7.89 -1.71 -1.01
C TRP A 116 8.73 -1.08 0.10
N ASN A 117 8.57 0.21 0.36
CA ASN A 117 9.32 0.90 1.41
C ASN A 117 9.01 0.34 2.81
N ILE A 118 7.76 -0.08 3.05
CA ILE A 118 7.37 -0.78 4.30
C ILE A 118 8.06 -2.14 4.39
N ILE A 119 8.05 -2.94 3.32
CA ILE A 119 8.69 -4.25 3.31
C ILE A 119 10.18 -4.10 3.58
N LEU A 120 10.86 -3.20 2.86
CA LEU A 120 12.31 -2.97 3.00
C LEU A 120 12.73 -2.53 4.40
N HIS A 121 11.84 -1.88 5.16
CA HIS A 121 12.14 -1.43 6.51
C HIS A 121 11.98 -2.53 7.58
N TRP A 122 11.07 -3.49 7.37
CA TRP A 122 10.71 -4.52 8.37
C TRP A 122 11.13 -5.95 7.99
N GLN A 123 11.81 -6.13 6.86
CA GLN A 123 12.33 -7.41 6.37
C GLN A 123 13.76 -7.24 5.87
#